data_AF-A0A822H232-F1
#
_entry.id   AF-A0A822H232-F1
#
_cell.length_a   1.000
_cell.length_b   1.000
_cell.length_c   1.000
_cell.angle_alpha   90.00
_cell.angle_beta   90.00
_cell.angle_gamma   90.00
#
_symmetry.space_group_name_H-M   'P 1'
#
loop_
_entity.id
_entity.type
_entity.pdbx_description
1 polymer ?
#
loop_
_entity_poly.entity_id
_entity_poly.type
_entity_poly.pdbx_seq_one_letter_code
_entity_poly.pdbx_strand_id
1 'polypeptide(L)'
;MTETELDLSYLSPPYTTIHRSEGSCRSLTSNDRHFLIHQEPNLCLFDREMNMVKSMSWPYNTIWDMCWSSALDRFIILGKKNIFLINENTMSIDNLYTVSKRDLLSCTCSDIVLFVCTNEGASSVLEFILFPSIELIREWNSPLT
;
A
#
# COMPACT_ATOMS: atom_id res chain seq x y z
N MET A 1 30.81 -8.98 43.27
CA MET A 1 29.46 -8.87 42.70
C MET A 1 29.60 -9.37 41.27
N THR A 2 29.22 -10.61 41.00
CA THR A 2 29.38 -11.24 39.68
C THR A 2 28.23 -10.79 38.79
N GLU A 3 28.55 -10.07 37.71
CA GLU A 3 27.59 -9.78 36.63
C GLU A 3 27.13 -11.11 36.04
N THR A 4 25.85 -11.43 36.24
CA THR A 4 25.18 -12.50 35.51
C THR A 4 24.93 -11.99 34.08
N GLU A 5 25.77 -12.44 33.15
CA GLU A 5 25.54 -12.29 31.72
C GLU A 5 24.24 -13.03 31.35
N LEU A 6 23.23 -12.28 30.89
CA LEU A 6 21.97 -12.83 30.43
C LEU A 6 22.17 -13.40 29.02
N ASP A 7 22.21 -14.72 28.92
CA ASP A 7 22.25 -15.43 27.65
C ASP A 7 20.86 -15.41 26.99
N LEU A 8 20.72 -14.57 25.96
CA LEU A 8 19.49 -14.39 25.19
C LEU A 8 19.33 -15.40 24.04
N SER A 9 20.26 -16.35 23.87
CA SER A 9 20.23 -17.33 22.77
C SER A 9 19.02 -18.28 22.81
N TYR A 10 18.35 -18.40 23.96
CA TYR A 10 17.13 -19.17 24.14
C TYR A 10 15.85 -18.43 23.75
N LEU A 11 15.93 -17.12 23.49
CA LEU A 11 14.76 -16.37 23.04
C LEU A 11 14.50 -16.66 21.57
N SER A 12 13.24 -16.93 21.25
CA SER A 12 12.79 -16.95 19.86
C SER A 12 13.11 -15.59 19.22
N PRO A 13 13.44 -15.55 17.91
CA PRO A 13 13.69 -14.30 17.23
C PRO A 13 12.50 -13.33 17.43
N PRO A 14 12.74 -12.04 17.71
CA PRO A 14 11.68 -11.05 17.88
C PRO A 14 11.01 -10.66 16.56
N TYR A 15 11.21 -11.46 15.51
CA TYR A 15 10.72 -11.24 14.17
C TYR A 15 10.24 -12.56 13.56
N THR A 16 9.31 -12.43 12.62
CA THR A 16 8.89 -13.51 11.74
C THR A 16 9.14 -13.06 10.31
N THR A 17 9.55 -14.00 9.45
CA THR A 17 9.91 -13.72 8.06
C THR A 17 8.89 -14.36 7.14
N ILE A 18 8.28 -13.53 6.28
CA ILE A 18 7.46 -14.00 5.17
C ILE A 18 8.34 -14.03 3.93
N HIS A 19 8.62 -15.23 3.40
CA HIS A 19 9.33 -15.38 2.13
C HIS A 19 8.39 -15.07 0.97
N ARG A 20 8.85 -14.24 0.04
CA ARG A 20 8.05 -13.75 -1.10
C ARG A 20 8.63 -14.26 -2.40
N SER A 21 7.77 -14.49 -3.39
CA SER A 21 8.19 -14.80 -4.76
C SER A 21 8.92 -13.61 -5.40
N GLU A 22 9.87 -13.87 -6.30
CA GLU A 22 10.72 -12.84 -6.91
C GLU A 22 9.94 -11.73 -7.66
N GLY A 23 8.74 -12.02 -8.15
CA GLY A 23 7.86 -11.04 -8.83
C GLY A 23 7.06 -10.13 -7.90
N SER A 24 7.11 -10.36 -6.59
CA SER A 24 6.33 -9.62 -5.59
C SER A 24 6.73 -8.14 -5.52
N CYS A 25 5.76 -7.23 -5.37
CA CYS A 25 6.05 -5.79 -5.32
C CYS A 25 6.68 -5.39 -3.98
N ARG A 26 7.56 -4.40 -3.91
CA ARG A 26 8.19 -4.08 -2.61
C ARG A 26 7.24 -3.44 -1.59
N SER A 27 6.17 -2.79 -2.05
CA SER A 27 5.21 -2.14 -1.17
C SER A 27 4.46 -3.13 -0.28
N LEU A 28 4.08 -2.65 0.90
CA LEU A 28 3.32 -3.29 1.97
C LEU A 28 2.51 -2.17 2.62
N THR A 29 1.28 -2.45 3.02
CA THR A 29 0.50 -1.53 3.82
C THR A 29 -0.27 -2.27 4.90
N SER A 30 -0.80 -1.53 5.87
CA SER A 30 -1.53 -2.08 7.01
C SER A 30 -2.69 -1.18 7.40
N ASN A 31 -3.71 -1.81 7.96
CA ASN A 31 -4.69 -1.13 8.79
C ASN A 31 -4.60 -1.66 10.23
N ASP A 32 -5.60 -1.39 11.05
CA ASP A 32 -5.60 -1.84 12.43
C ASP A 32 -5.70 -3.37 12.57
N ARG A 33 -6.19 -4.12 11.58
CA ARG A 33 -6.47 -5.56 11.71
C ARG A 33 -5.54 -6.44 10.88
N HIS A 34 -5.15 -5.95 9.72
CA HIS A 34 -4.47 -6.76 8.71
C HIS A 34 -3.38 -5.98 7.98
N PHE A 35 -2.47 -6.76 7.39
CA PHE A 35 -1.46 -6.30 6.44
C PHE A 35 -1.81 -6.79 5.04
N LEU A 36 -1.63 -5.94 4.04
CA LEU A 36 -1.80 -6.32 2.63
C LEU A 36 -0.43 -6.43 1.96
N ILE A 37 -0.15 -7.61 1.42
CA ILE A 37 1.11 -7.94 0.75
C ILE A 37 0.80 -8.52 -0.63
N HIS A 38 1.47 -8.01 -1.66
CA HIS A 38 1.47 -8.68 -2.96
C HIS A 38 2.43 -9.88 -2.94
N GLN A 39 1.92 -11.10 -3.06
CA GLN A 39 2.72 -12.28 -3.33
C GLN A 39 2.39 -12.79 -4.71
N GLU A 40 3.20 -12.42 -5.72
CA GLU A 40 2.94 -12.71 -7.14
C GLU A 40 2.45 -14.16 -7.33
N PRO A 41 1.26 -14.39 -7.94
CA PRO A 41 0.41 -13.44 -8.68
C PRO A 41 -0.78 -12.86 -7.87
N ASN A 42 -0.73 -12.92 -6.53
CA ASN A 42 -1.86 -12.66 -5.65
C ASN A 42 -1.65 -11.46 -4.74
N LEU A 43 -2.73 -10.78 -4.41
CA LEU A 43 -2.81 -9.95 -3.20
C LEU A 43 -3.24 -10.83 -2.02
N CYS A 44 -2.47 -10.78 -0.94
CA CYS A 44 -2.67 -11.59 0.24
C CYS A 44 -2.86 -10.70 1.46
N LEU A 45 -3.92 -10.98 2.22
CA LEU A 45 -4.24 -10.33 3.47
C LEU A 45 -3.74 -11.19 4.63
N PHE A 46 -2.97 -10.60 5.53
CA PHE A 46 -2.39 -11.25 6.71
C PHE A 46 -2.96 -10.66 7.99
N ASP A 47 -3.16 -11.46 9.03
CA ASP A 47 -3.51 -10.98 10.36
C ASP A 47 -2.28 -10.43 11.11
N ARG A 48 -2.49 -10.00 12.36
CA ARG A 48 -1.44 -9.45 13.23
C ARG A 48 -0.39 -10.49 13.62
N GLU A 49 -0.78 -11.75 13.59
CA GLU A 49 0.03 -12.92 13.88
C GLU A 49 0.77 -13.44 12.63
N MET A 50 0.73 -12.71 11.52
CA MET A 50 1.35 -13.04 10.23
C MET A 50 0.80 -14.32 9.56
N ASN A 51 -0.43 -14.72 9.86
CA ASN A 51 -1.12 -15.78 9.13
C ASN A 51 -1.88 -15.19 7.95
N MET A 52 -1.83 -15.87 6.80
CA MET A 52 -2.63 -15.47 5.64
C MET A 52 -4.10 -15.79 5.88
N VAL A 53 -4.94 -14.75 5.87
CA VAL A 53 -6.39 -14.85 6.11
C VAL A 53 -7.14 -15.02 4.80
N LYS A 54 -6.77 -14.25 3.77
CA LYS A 54 -7.40 -14.25 2.45
C LYS A 54 -6.37 -13.99 1.37
N SER A 55 -6.68 -14.43 0.17
CA SER A 55 -5.94 -14.05 -1.02
C SER A 55 -6.87 -13.90 -2.22
N MET A 56 -6.42 -13.12 -3.19
CA MET A 56 -7.05 -13.01 -4.49
C MET A 56 -5.99 -12.88 -5.58
N SER A 57 -6.29 -13.34 -6.79
CA SER A 57 -5.43 -13.05 -7.93
C SER A 57 -5.42 -11.56 -8.22
N TRP A 58 -4.24 -11.00 -8.49
CA TRP A 58 -4.07 -9.63 -8.95
C TRP A 58 -4.01 -9.63 -10.48
N PRO A 59 -5.09 -9.24 -11.19
CA PRO A 59 -5.14 -9.35 -12.65
C PRO A 59 -4.50 -8.17 -13.37
N TYR A 60 -3.97 -7.20 -12.63
CA TYR A 60 -3.42 -5.96 -13.18
C TYR A 60 -1.89 -5.98 -13.25
N ASN A 61 -1.32 -4.88 -13.74
CA ASN A 61 0.12 -4.73 -13.85
C ASN A 61 0.80 -4.48 -12.50
N THR A 62 2.11 -4.21 -12.55
CA THR A 62 2.94 -3.92 -11.39
C THR A 62 2.32 -2.91 -10.43
N ILE A 63 2.27 -3.29 -9.16
CA ILE A 63 1.96 -2.41 -8.04
C ILE A 63 3.20 -1.58 -7.73
N TRP A 64 3.03 -0.26 -7.75
CA TRP A 64 4.06 0.71 -7.42
C TRP A 64 4.07 1.01 -5.92
N ASP A 65 2.89 1.26 -5.36
CA ASP A 65 2.76 1.57 -3.94
C ASP A 65 1.36 1.27 -3.40
N MET A 66 1.20 1.32 -2.07
CA MET A 66 -0.05 1.03 -1.37
C MET A 66 -0.18 1.88 -0.10
N CYS A 67 -1.41 2.25 0.25
CA CYS A 67 -1.72 2.85 1.55
C CYS A 67 -3.11 2.40 2.06
N TRP A 68 -3.46 2.77 3.29
CA TRP A 68 -4.76 2.48 3.89
C TRP A 68 -5.50 3.77 4.23
N SER A 69 -6.74 3.92 3.74
CA SER A 69 -7.60 5.04 4.10
C SER A 69 -8.64 4.61 5.15
N SER A 70 -8.57 5.26 6.31
CA SER A 70 -9.56 5.15 7.39
C SER A 70 -10.94 5.65 6.95
N ALA A 71 -11.04 6.76 6.21
CA ALA A 71 -12.32 7.30 5.77
C ALA A 71 -13.04 6.46 4.72
N LEU A 72 -12.28 5.78 3.84
CA LEU A 72 -12.87 4.84 2.89
C LEU A 72 -13.09 3.45 3.48
N ASP A 73 -12.39 3.11 4.56
CA ASP A 73 -12.26 1.74 5.07
C ASP A 73 -11.74 0.79 3.95
N ARG A 74 -10.74 1.26 3.19
CA ARG A 74 -10.20 0.53 2.02
C ARG A 74 -8.68 0.66 1.95
N PHE A 75 -8.05 -0.41 1.46
CA PHE A 75 -6.67 -0.30 0.97
C PHE A 75 -6.71 0.39 -0.39
N ILE A 76 -5.73 1.25 -0.62
CA ILE A 76 -5.50 1.95 -1.87
C ILE A 76 -4.26 1.34 -2.50
N ILE A 77 -4.37 0.88 -3.74
CA ILE A 77 -3.25 0.33 -4.50
C ILE A 77 -2.97 1.22 -5.70
N LEU A 78 -1.70 1.60 -5.82
CA LEU A 78 -1.18 2.39 -6.91
C LEU A 78 -0.57 1.48 -7.98
N GLY A 79 -1.22 1.39 -9.13
CA GLY A 79 -0.60 0.90 -10.36
C GLY A 79 0.07 2.03 -11.12
N LYS A 80 0.67 1.72 -12.27
CA LYS A 80 1.39 2.70 -13.09
C LYS A 80 0.51 3.90 -13.49
N LYS A 81 -0.76 3.66 -13.81
CA LYS A 81 -1.72 4.67 -14.29
C LYS A 81 -3.07 4.59 -13.60
N ASN A 82 -3.18 3.76 -12.58
CA ASN A 82 -4.46 3.41 -11.97
C ASN A 82 -4.35 3.49 -10.47
N ILE A 83 -5.42 3.96 -9.84
CA ILE A 83 -5.63 3.86 -8.40
C ILE A 83 -6.76 2.85 -8.22
N PHE A 84 -6.52 1.83 -7.40
CA PHE A 84 -7.50 0.80 -7.08
C PHE A 84 -7.87 0.86 -5.60
N LEU A 85 -9.12 0.54 -5.28
CA LEU A 85 -9.58 0.33 -3.92
C LEU A 85 -9.78 -1.17 -3.68
N ILE A 86 -9.31 -1.67 -2.55
CA ILE A 86 -9.49 -3.04 -2.13
C ILE A 86 -10.35 -3.06 -0.88
N ASN A 87 -11.46 -3.79 -0.94
CA ASN A 87 -12.27 -4.09 0.23
C ASN A 87 -11.66 -5.26 0.99
N GLU A 88 -11.22 -5.01 2.22
CA GLU A 88 -10.62 -6.01 3.11
C GLU A 88 -11.52 -7.23 3.37
N ASN A 89 -12.84 -7.00 3.46
CA ASN A 89 -13.79 -8.05 3.81
C ASN A 89 -14.10 -8.97 2.63
N THR A 90 -14.21 -8.42 1.43
CA THR A 90 -14.62 -9.18 0.23
C THR A 90 -13.45 -9.50 -0.70
N MET A 91 -12.30 -8.85 -0.53
CA MET A 91 -11.20 -8.83 -1.51
C MET A 91 -11.71 -8.39 -2.90
N SER A 92 -12.70 -7.51 -2.98
CA SER A 92 -13.13 -6.92 -4.26
C SER A 92 -12.23 -5.75 -4.63
N ILE A 93 -11.98 -5.59 -5.94
CA ILE A 93 -11.18 -4.51 -6.50
C ILE A 93 -12.08 -3.56 -7.25
N ASP A 94 -12.04 -2.28 -6.88
CA ASP A 94 -12.68 -1.19 -7.61
C ASP A 94 -11.60 -0.33 -8.27
N ASN A 95 -11.70 -0.08 -9.58
CA ASN A 95 -10.84 0.90 -10.24
C ASN A 95 -11.41 2.29 -10.00
N LEU A 96 -10.68 3.07 -9.20
CA LEU A 96 -11.12 4.38 -8.75
C LEU A 96 -10.79 5.46 -9.77
N TYR A 97 -9.56 5.46 -10.25
CA TYR A 97 -9.03 6.54 -11.06
C TYR A 97 -8.05 6.01 -12.08
N THR A 98 -8.18 6.48 -13.31
CA THR A 98 -7.23 6.19 -14.39
C THR A 98 -6.61 7.49 -14.88
N VAL A 99 -5.31 7.63 -14.66
CA VAL A 99 -4.52 8.77 -15.14
C VAL A 99 -4.12 8.49 -16.58
N SER A 100 -4.60 9.30 -17.52
CA SER A 100 -4.29 9.10 -18.95
C SER A 100 -2.85 9.50 -19.31
N LYS A 101 -2.33 10.55 -18.68
CA LYS A 101 -1.10 11.22 -19.11
C LYS A 101 0.14 10.89 -18.29
N ARG A 102 -0.01 10.57 -17.00
CA ARG A 102 1.12 10.47 -16.06
C ARG A 102 1.29 9.12 -15.41
N ASP A 103 2.55 8.75 -15.21
CA ASP A 103 2.92 7.59 -14.42
C ASP A 103 2.91 7.94 -12.92
N LEU A 104 2.21 7.14 -12.13
CA LEU A 104 2.12 7.26 -10.68
C LEU A 104 3.29 6.51 -10.02
N LEU A 105 3.77 7.02 -8.88
CA LEU A 105 4.98 6.51 -8.22
C LEU A 105 4.72 5.97 -6.82
N SER A 106 4.18 6.82 -5.95
CA SER A 106 3.99 6.54 -4.53
C SER A 106 2.82 7.35 -4.00
N CYS A 107 2.25 6.89 -2.88
CA CYS A 107 1.11 7.52 -2.27
C CYS A 107 1.17 7.50 -0.74
N THR A 108 0.52 8.48 -0.14
CA THR A 108 0.17 8.47 1.29
C THR A 108 -1.19 9.10 1.47
N CYS A 109 -1.90 8.76 2.53
CA CYS A 109 -3.19 9.34 2.81
C CYS A 109 -3.30 9.81 4.26
N SER A 110 -4.00 10.93 4.42
CA SER A 110 -4.60 11.36 5.67
C SER A 110 -6.02 10.79 5.77
N ASP A 111 -6.77 11.18 6.80
CA ASP A 111 -8.16 10.77 6.95
C ASP A 111 -9.01 11.17 5.73
N ILE A 112 -8.84 12.39 5.22
CA ILE A 112 -9.74 12.94 4.19
C ILE A 112 -9.09 13.13 2.82
N VAL A 113 -7.77 13.08 2.74
CA VAL A 113 -7.02 13.42 1.53
C VAL A 113 -5.99 12.34 1.20
N LEU A 114 -5.96 11.92 -0.06
CA LEU A 114 -4.93 11.08 -0.65
C LEU A 114 -3.94 11.96 -1.43
N PHE A 115 -2.66 11.80 -1.15
CA PHE A 115 -1.56 12.41 -1.89
C PHE A 115 -0.88 11.36 -2.76
N VAL A 116 -0.68 11.67 -4.04
CA VAL A 116 -0.01 10.78 -4.99
C VAL A 116 1.09 11.56 -5.70
N CYS A 117 2.32 11.05 -5.69
CA CYS A 117 3.39 11.63 -6.51
C CYS A 117 3.51 10.93 -7.87
N THR A 118 3.87 11.70 -8.90
CA THR A 118 4.07 11.21 -10.26
C THR A 118 5.56 11.01 -10.57
N ASN A 119 5.90 10.02 -11.40
CA ASN A 119 7.28 9.69 -11.79
C ASN A 119 7.61 10.25 -13.19
N GLU A 120 7.66 11.56 -13.34
CA GLU A 120 7.95 12.21 -14.63
C GLU A 120 8.98 13.32 -14.50
N GLY A 121 9.57 13.75 -15.62
CA GLY A 121 10.58 14.82 -15.66
C GLY A 121 10.12 16.15 -15.06
N ALA A 122 8.80 16.36 -14.95
CA ALA A 122 8.16 17.36 -14.10
C ALA A 122 7.27 16.65 -13.07
N SER A 123 7.90 16.06 -12.05
CA SER A 123 7.17 15.35 -10.99
C SER A 123 6.24 16.32 -10.26
N SER A 124 5.05 15.84 -9.93
CA SER A 124 4.00 16.59 -9.28
C SER A 124 3.41 15.78 -8.13
N VAL A 125 2.80 16.46 -7.16
CA VAL A 125 1.97 15.83 -6.14
C VAL A 125 0.51 16.14 -6.47
N LEU A 126 -0.28 15.10 -6.67
CA LEU A 126 -1.71 15.15 -6.86
C LEU A 126 -2.38 15.01 -5.50
N GLU A 127 -3.35 15.87 -5.22
CA GLU A 127 -4.12 15.88 -3.99
C GLU A 127 -5.57 15.54 -4.31
N PHE A 128 -6.04 14.42 -3.77
CA PHE A 128 -7.40 13.94 -3.95
C PHE A 128 -8.16 14.07 -2.64
N ILE A 129 -9.32 14.71 -2.64
CA ILE A 129 -10.27 14.57 -1.54
C ILE A 129 -10.89 13.17 -1.63
N LEU A 130 -11.14 12.50 -0.51
CA LEU A 130 -11.71 11.15 -0.48
C LEU A 130 -13.22 11.10 -0.23
N PHE A 131 -13.78 12.16 0.36
CA PHE A 131 -15.18 12.24 0.75
C PHE A 131 -15.76 13.64 0.43
N PRO A 132 -17.00 13.76 -0.06
CA PRO A 132 -18.01 12.70 -0.28
C PRO A 132 -17.79 11.89 -1.56
N SER A 133 -17.02 12.42 -2.49
CA SER A 133 -16.59 11.79 -3.74
C SER A 133 -15.08 11.93 -3.85
N ILE A 134 -14.45 10.96 -4.52
CA ILE A 134 -13.01 11.00 -4.71
C ILE A 134 -12.70 11.86 -5.93
N GLU A 135 -12.06 13.00 -5.70
CA GLU A 135 -11.84 14.02 -6.73
C GLU A 135 -10.44 14.63 -6.59
N LEU A 136 -9.78 14.84 -7.73
CA LEU A 136 -8.53 15.60 -7.77
C LEU A 136 -8.85 17.08 -7.49
N ILE A 137 -8.40 17.58 -6.35
CA ILE A 137 -8.67 18.97 -5.92
C ILE A 137 -7.48 19.90 -6.17
N ARG A 138 -6.26 19.35 -6.22
CA ARG A 138 -5.06 20.15 -6.42
C ARG A 138 -3.93 19.36 -7.05
N GLU A 139 -3.12 20.06 -7.81
CA GLU A 139 -1.85 19.57 -8.33
C GLU A 139 -0.75 20.54 -7.92
N TRP A 140 0.23 20.01 -7.20
CA TRP A 140 1.42 20.72 -6.78
C TRP A 140 2.54 20.37 -7.75
N ASN A 141 2.79 21.27 -8.68
CA ASN A 141 3.91 21.13 -9.62
C ASN A 141 5.23 21.35 -8.88
N SER A 142 6.30 20.71 -9.37
CA SER A 142 7.67 21.03 -8.95
C SER A 142 7.88 22.55 -9.01
N PRO A 143 8.48 23.19 -7.99
CA PRO A 143 8.65 24.64 -7.95
C PRO A 143 9.41 25.20 -9.16
N LEU A 144 10.24 24.40 -9.82
CA LEU A 144 11.00 24.75 -11.01
C LEU A 144 11.31 23.49 -11.85
N THR A 145 11.42 23.70 -13.16
CA THR A 145 12.52 23.17 -13.98
C THR A 145 13.37 24.35 -14.41
#